data_AF-A0A6T6KYI4-F1
#
_entry.id   AF-A0A6T6KYI4-F1
#
_cell.length_a   1.000
_cell.length_b   1.000
_cell.length_c   1.000
_cell.angle_alpha   90.00
_cell.angle_beta   90.00
_cell.angle_gamma   90.00
#
_symmetry.space_group_name_H-M   'P 1'
#
loop_
_entity.id
_entity.type
_entity.pdbx_description
1 polymer ?
#
loop_
_entity_poly.entity_id
_entity_poly.type
_entity_poly.pdbx_seq_one_letter_code
_entity_poly.pdbx_strand_id
1 'polypeptide(L)'
;MAEESSLKRKRGQLTYLESLRNEGNLDTKPEAKNKTCAICLGEMTNEFSVFPCGHFFCFECTARIVERESGIENVPGAFSSVRCPSCRARAALAEISYVHPQQERERLLQSEQREIKGSYGSKISAVVRRILTILDADKSQKLLVFSQWTDVLEIISSSLRENDVGFARTEKGKKSFQTALHRFRTEPEISALLLPIKSCASGLNIVEATHVILVEPQMNPAAEAQAVGRVHRIGQNQKTTVHHFVVENTIEEKIVDIERQRALSYHGVVPKNPIIEKITTADVSLMFQDAIPHDGE
;
A
#
# COMPACT_ATOMS: atom_id res chain seq x y z
N MET A 1 -22.67 16.76 -10.82
CA MET A 1 -21.93 16.62 -9.53
C MET A 1 -20.56 15.96 -9.71
N ALA A 2 -20.44 14.80 -10.37
CA ALA A 2 -19.14 14.15 -10.61
C ALA A 2 -18.17 14.98 -11.49
N GLU A 3 -18.68 15.62 -12.55
CA GLU A 3 -17.88 16.50 -13.43
C GLU A 3 -17.34 17.73 -12.71
N GLU A 4 -18.11 18.30 -11.78
CA GLU A 4 -17.72 19.51 -11.03
C GLU A 4 -16.61 19.21 -10.01
N SER A 5 -16.65 18.04 -9.36
CA SER A 5 -15.56 17.56 -8.49
C SER A 5 -14.29 17.29 -9.29
N SER A 6 -14.44 16.65 -10.46
CA SER A 6 -13.33 16.37 -11.37
C SER A 6 -12.65 17.67 -11.86
N LEU A 7 -13.44 18.66 -12.26
CA LEU A 7 -12.95 19.97 -12.70
C LEU A 7 -12.21 20.71 -11.57
N LYS A 8 -12.75 20.67 -10.35
CA LYS A 8 -12.12 21.28 -9.16
C LYS A 8 -10.77 20.63 -8.85
N ARG A 9 -10.69 19.30 -8.94
CA ARG A 9 -9.43 18.53 -8.77
C ARG A 9 -8.41 18.89 -9.85
N LYS A 10 -8.81 18.93 -11.12
CA LYS A 10 -7.94 19.31 -12.24
C LYS A 10 -7.44 20.75 -12.10
N ARG A 11 -8.30 21.67 -11.65
CA ARG A 11 -7.91 23.06 -11.38
C ARG A 11 -6.92 23.17 -10.23
N GLY A 12 -7.11 22.42 -9.14
CA GLY A 12 -6.16 22.37 -8.03
C GLY A 12 -4.80 21.79 -8.42
N GLN A 13 -4.80 20.72 -9.23
CA GLN A 13 -3.58 20.15 -9.82
C GLN A 13 -2.86 21.17 -10.70
N LEU A 14 -3.61 21.88 -11.55
CA LEU A 14 -3.06 22.95 -12.38
C LEU A 14 -2.43 24.05 -11.52
N THR A 15 -3.14 24.57 -10.51
CA THR A 15 -2.60 25.61 -9.61
C THR A 15 -1.31 25.16 -8.91
N TYR A 16 -1.22 23.90 -8.50
CA TYR A 16 0.00 23.33 -7.92
C TYR A 16 1.13 23.23 -8.95
N LEU A 17 0.86 22.70 -10.14
CA LEU A 17 1.83 22.61 -11.23
C LEU A 17 2.31 23.99 -11.69
N GLU A 18 1.44 25.00 -11.70
CA GLU A 18 1.78 26.38 -12.01
C GLU A 18 2.63 27.02 -10.92
N SER A 19 2.40 26.70 -9.64
CA SER A 19 3.31 27.10 -8.55
C SER A 19 4.69 26.49 -8.75
N LEU A 20 4.78 25.22 -9.12
CA LEU A 20 6.05 24.56 -9.43
C LEU A 20 6.75 25.17 -10.66
N ARG A 21 5.98 25.52 -11.71
CA ARG A 21 6.48 26.19 -12.92
C ARG A 21 7.02 27.58 -12.61
N ASN A 22 6.27 28.38 -11.84
CA ASN A 22 6.65 29.75 -11.49
C ASN A 22 7.87 29.81 -10.56
N GLU A 23 8.13 28.73 -9.81
CA GLU A 23 9.35 28.54 -9.00
C GLU A 23 10.56 28.07 -9.84
N GLY A 24 10.42 27.94 -11.17
CA GLY A 24 11.54 27.78 -12.11
C GLY A 24 12.16 26.37 -12.21
N ASN A 25 11.45 25.31 -11.80
CA ASN A 25 12.06 23.99 -11.58
C ASN A 25 11.52 22.90 -12.54
N LEU A 26 11.56 23.16 -13.85
CA LEU A 26 11.17 22.15 -14.86
C LEU A 26 12.35 21.33 -15.41
N ASP A 27 13.58 21.87 -15.39
CA ASP A 27 14.76 21.21 -16.00
C ASP A 27 15.88 20.84 -15.01
N THR A 28 15.75 21.19 -13.73
CA THR A 28 16.65 20.76 -12.66
C THR A 28 15.87 19.96 -11.63
N LYS A 29 16.47 18.86 -11.15
CA LYS A 29 15.93 17.97 -10.12
C LYS A 29 15.09 18.74 -9.10
N PRO A 30 13.86 18.28 -8.75
CA PRO A 30 13.01 18.96 -7.79
C PRO A 30 13.57 18.75 -6.38
N GLU A 31 14.68 19.42 -6.08
CA GLU A 31 15.05 19.71 -4.71
C GLU A 31 14.00 20.70 -4.22
N ALA A 32 13.12 20.23 -3.32
CA ALA A 32 12.16 21.05 -2.61
C ALA A 32 12.93 22.05 -1.73
N LYS A 33 13.52 23.09 -2.34
CA LYS A 33 14.17 24.16 -1.60
C LYS A 33 13.10 24.94 -0.84
N ASN A 34 13.15 24.82 0.49
CA ASN A 34 12.50 25.68 1.48
C ASN A 34 11.00 25.95 1.29
N LYS A 35 10.19 24.89 1.28
CA LYS A 35 8.77 25.03 1.61
C LYS A 35 8.59 24.70 3.09
N THR A 36 7.83 25.51 3.83
CA THR A 36 7.51 25.25 5.25
C THR A 36 6.06 24.82 5.39
N CYS A 37 5.78 23.85 6.25
CA CYS A 37 4.42 23.43 6.55
C CYS A 37 3.68 24.57 7.26
N ALA A 38 2.54 25.04 6.73
CA ALA A 38 1.77 26.11 7.39
C ALA A 38 1.12 25.70 8.73
N ILE A 39 1.25 24.43 9.15
CA ILE A 39 0.70 23.90 10.41
C ILE A 39 1.79 23.81 11.48
N CYS A 40 2.88 23.07 11.22
CA CYS A 40 3.96 22.89 12.19
C CYS A 40 5.15 23.84 11.99
N LEU A 41 5.16 24.61 10.91
CA LEU A 41 6.29 25.46 10.49
C LEU A 41 7.60 24.70 10.23
N GLY A 42 7.55 23.37 10.24
CA GLY A 42 8.67 22.52 9.89
C GLY A 42 9.00 22.61 8.41
N GLU A 43 10.27 22.39 8.08
CA GLU A 43 10.72 22.25 6.71
C GLU A 43 9.99 21.08 6.05
N MET A 44 9.44 21.32 4.87
CA MET A 44 8.80 20.31 4.05
C MET A 44 9.90 19.47 3.43
N THR A 45 10.29 18.43 4.18
CA THR A 45 11.02 17.31 3.63
C THR A 45 10.18 16.70 2.49
N ASN A 46 10.81 15.95 1.60
CA ASN A 46 10.26 15.51 0.31
C ASN A 46 8.94 14.68 0.37
N GLU A 47 8.34 14.49 1.54
CA GLU A 47 7.05 13.84 1.79
C GLU A 47 5.98 14.86 2.22
N PHE A 48 5.00 15.11 1.36
CA PHE A 48 3.92 16.06 1.66
C PHE A 48 2.60 15.72 0.98
N SER A 49 1.52 16.25 1.54
CA SER A 49 0.16 16.09 1.01
C SER A 49 -0.27 17.36 0.30
N VAL A 50 -0.97 17.23 -0.82
CA VAL A 50 -1.56 18.32 -1.61
C VAL A 50 -3.09 18.19 -1.57
N PHE A 51 -3.76 19.22 -1.07
CA PHE A 51 -5.22 19.30 -1.02
C PHE A 51 -5.78 19.67 -2.40
N PRO A 52 -7.07 19.39 -2.69
CA PRO A 52 -7.73 19.77 -3.95
C PRO A 52 -7.74 21.27 -4.24
N CYS A 53 -7.50 22.11 -3.23
CA CYS A 53 -7.34 23.55 -3.38
C CYS A 53 -5.91 23.99 -3.76
N GLY A 54 -4.98 23.06 -3.93
CA GLY A 54 -3.57 23.31 -4.26
C GLY A 54 -2.65 23.57 -3.07
N HIS A 55 -3.19 23.75 -1.85
CA HIS A 55 -2.37 23.92 -0.65
C HIS A 55 -1.73 22.60 -0.21
N PHE A 56 -0.51 22.68 0.31
CA PHE A 56 0.27 21.53 0.73
C PHE A 56 0.69 21.60 2.20
N PHE A 57 0.81 20.45 2.85
CA PHE A 57 1.18 20.30 4.26
C PHE A 57 2.00 19.03 4.46
N CYS A 58 2.82 18.98 5.50
CA CYS A 58 3.61 17.77 5.75
C CYS A 58 2.68 16.58 6.03
N PHE A 59 3.16 15.38 5.71
CA PHE A 59 2.40 14.15 5.85
C PHE A 59 1.85 13.98 7.28
N GLU A 60 2.70 14.23 8.29
CA GLU A 60 2.34 14.09 9.71
C GLU A 60 1.21 15.06 10.14
N CYS A 61 1.28 16.32 9.71
CA CYS A 61 0.24 17.28 10.06
C CYS A 61 -1.08 16.98 9.34
N THR A 62 -1.01 16.51 8.10
CA THR A 62 -2.20 16.06 7.37
C THR A 62 -2.84 14.88 8.09
N ALA A 63 -2.07 13.85 8.45
CA ALA A 63 -2.55 12.69 9.19
C ALA A 63 -3.25 13.08 10.50
N ARG A 64 -2.66 13.99 11.29
CA ARG A 64 -3.27 14.48 12.55
C ARG A 64 -4.61 15.20 12.35
N ILE A 65 -4.75 15.98 11.27
CA ILE A 65 -6.02 16.65 10.95
C ILE A 65 -7.07 15.63 10.56
N VAL A 66 -6.68 14.65 9.74
CA VAL A 66 -7.56 13.55 9.33
C VAL A 66 -8.05 12.77 10.55
N GLU A 67 -7.14 12.35 11.44
CA GLU A 67 -7.48 11.63 12.68
C GLU A 67 -8.42 12.45 13.59
N ARG A 68 -8.14 13.74 13.77
CA ARG A 68 -8.94 14.61 14.63
C ARG A 68 -10.37 14.79 14.12
N GLU A 69 -10.54 15.07 12.83
CA GLU A 69 -11.87 15.29 12.24
C GLU A 69 -12.65 13.98 12.13
N SER A 70 -11.96 12.84 11.98
CA SER A 70 -12.57 11.49 12.03
C SER A 70 -13.15 11.14 13.41
N GLY A 71 -12.68 11.80 14.48
CA GLY A 71 -13.15 11.57 15.85
C GLY A 71 -14.32 12.45 16.31
N ILE A 72 -14.74 13.45 15.51
CA ILE A 72 -15.65 14.52 15.99
C ILE A 72 -17.12 14.30 15.60
N GLU A 73 -17.44 13.48 14.59
CA GLU A 73 -18.84 13.20 14.22
C GLU A 73 -19.06 11.71 13.91
N ASN A 74 -19.56 10.96 14.90
CA ASN A 74 -20.17 9.63 14.70
C ASN A 74 -21.55 9.79 14.05
N VAL A 75 -21.62 10.37 12.85
CA VAL A 75 -22.85 10.49 12.07
C VAL A 75 -22.78 9.52 10.89
N PRO A 76 -23.63 8.48 10.84
CA PRO A 76 -23.68 7.55 9.71
C PRO A 76 -23.97 8.30 8.41
N GLY A 77 -23.09 8.17 7.40
CA GLY A 77 -23.28 8.73 6.06
C GLY A 77 -22.63 10.11 5.79
N ALA A 78 -21.85 10.66 6.73
CA ALA A 78 -21.06 11.87 6.47
C ALA A 78 -19.69 11.51 5.88
N PHE A 79 -19.47 11.78 4.59
CA PHE A 79 -18.14 11.73 3.97
C PHE A 79 -17.11 12.40 4.88
N SER A 80 -16.05 11.68 5.30
CA SER A 80 -14.99 12.29 6.09
C SER A 80 -14.30 13.32 5.19
N SER A 81 -14.67 14.57 5.42
CA SER A 81 -14.16 15.72 4.71
C SER A 81 -13.41 16.57 5.72
N VAL A 82 -12.19 16.92 5.37
CA VAL A 82 -11.37 17.80 6.19
C VAL A 82 -11.36 19.18 5.56
N ARG A 83 -11.24 20.20 6.41
CA ARG A 83 -11.03 21.56 5.92
C ARG A 83 -9.53 21.79 5.74
N CYS A 84 -9.15 22.31 4.59
CA CYS A 84 -7.80 22.79 4.35
C CYS A 84 -7.41 23.82 5.43
N PRO A 85 -6.31 23.65 6.17
CA PRO A 85 -5.88 24.60 7.20
C PRO A 85 -5.60 26.02 6.68
N SER A 86 -5.18 26.15 5.42
CA SER A 86 -4.85 27.46 4.82
C SER A 86 -6.09 28.20 4.32
N CYS A 87 -6.98 27.55 3.56
CA CYS A 87 -8.10 28.23 2.90
C CYS A 87 -9.50 27.76 3.34
N ARG A 88 -9.57 26.79 4.26
CA ARG A 88 -10.80 26.20 4.80
C ARG A 88 -11.71 25.51 3.77
N ALA A 89 -11.24 25.36 2.53
CA ALA A 89 -11.94 24.57 1.52
C ALA A 89 -12.13 23.14 2.03
N ARG A 90 -13.36 22.60 1.88
CA ARG A 90 -13.64 21.19 2.14
C ARG A 90 -12.94 20.32 1.11
N ALA A 91 -12.23 19.32 1.59
CA ALA A 91 -11.58 18.28 0.82
C ALA A 91 -12.05 16.92 1.31
N ALA A 92 -12.57 16.09 0.41
CA ALA A 92 -12.77 14.68 0.74
C ALA A 92 -11.40 14.01 0.89
N LEU A 93 -11.24 13.08 1.84
CA LEU A 93 -9.96 12.40 2.07
C LEU A 93 -9.41 11.74 0.81
N ALA A 94 -10.28 11.16 -0.02
CA ALA A 94 -9.92 10.53 -1.29
C ALA A 94 -9.27 11.48 -2.31
N GLU A 95 -9.51 12.78 -2.19
CA GLU A 95 -9.03 13.78 -3.14
C GLU A 95 -7.69 14.42 -2.72
N ILE A 96 -7.20 14.09 -1.52
CA ILE A 96 -5.89 14.55 -1.04
C ILE A 96 -4.81 13.68 -1.69
N SER A 97 -3.90 14.31 -2.42
CA SER A 97 -2.79 13.63 -3.10
C SER A 97 -1.56 13.58 -2.20
N TYR A 98 -0.86 12.46 -2.17
CA TYR A 98 0.37 12.30 -1.38
C TYR A 98 1.57 12.24 -2.33
N VAL A 99 2.57 13.09 -2.07
CA VAL A 99 3.82 13.15 -2.81
C VAL A 99 4.90 12.47 -1.99
N HIS A 100 5.54 11.46 -2.58
CA HIS A 100 6.74 10.82 -2.03
C HIS A 100 7.99 11.25 -2.82
N PRO A 101 9.17 11.28 -2.18
CA PRO A 101 10.42 11.70 -2.81
C PRO A 101 10.74 10.89 -4.06
N GLN A 102 11.22 11.60 -5.09
CA GLN A 102 11.74 11.01 -6.33
C GLN A 102 12.90 10.02 -6.09
N GLN A 103 13.67 10.16 -5.01
CA GLN A 103 14.71 9.19 -4.62
C GLN A 103 14.16 7.81 -4.25
N GLU A 104 12.98 7.73 -3.63
CA GLU A 104 12.34 6.43 -3.36
C GLU A 104 11.86 5.83 -4.69
N ARG A 105 11.32 6.66 -5.59
CA ARG A 105 10.97 6.23 -6.95
C ARG A 105 12.20 5.73 -7.73
N GLU A 106 13.32 6.43 -7.68
CA GLU A 106 14.58 6.03 -8.32
C GLU A 106 15.16 4.74 -7.70
N ARG A 107 15.09 4.57 -6.37
CA ARG A 107 15.43 3.30 -5.71
C ARG A 107 14.50 2.16 -6.12
N LEU A 108 13.20 2.42 -6.25
CA LEU A 108 12.25 1.43 -6.74
C LEU A 108 12.53 1.05 -8.20
N LEU A 109 12.85 2.03 -9.06
CA LEU A 109 13.25 1.79 -10.46
C LEU A 109 14.58 1.02 -10.57
N GLN A 110 15.57 1.31 -9.72
CA GLN A 110 16.79 0.51 -9.64
C GLN A 110 16.50 -0.90 -9.09
N SER A 111 15.58 -1.01 -8.12
CA SER A 111 15.13 -2.31 -7.62
C SER A 111 14.43 -3.12 -8.71
N GLU A 112 13.77 -2.50 -9.70
CA GLU A 112 13.16 -3.16 -10.85
C GLU A 112 14.19 -3.74 -11.83
N GLN A 113 15.45 -3.29 -11.78
CA GLN A 113 16.53 -3.76 -12.66
C GLN A 113 17.30 -4.95 -12.10
N ARG A 114 17.06 -5.36 -10.84
CA ARG A 114 17.74 -6.53 -10.29
C ARG A 114 17.38 -7.79 -11.07
N GLU A 115 18.39 -8.45 -11.61
CA GLU A 115 18.23 -9.74 -12.27
C GLU A 115 17.83 -10.81 -11.25
N ILE A 116 16.91 -11.67 -11.67
CA ILE A 116 16.51 -12.85 -10.94
C ILE A 116 16.97 -14.08 -11.73
N LYS A 117 17.37 -15.13 -11.02
CA LYS A 117 17.61 -16.44 -11.61
C LYS A 117 16.27 -17.11 -11.92
N GLY A 118 16.22 -17.79 -13.07
CA GLY A 118 15.05 -18.53 -13.57
C GLY A 118 14.10 -17.68 -14.44
N SER A 119 13.11 -18.36 -15.03
CA SER A 119 12.11 -17.74 -15.92
C SER A 119 10.73 -17.82 -15.30
N TYR A 120 10.19 -16.66 -14.90
CA TYR A 120 8.95 -16.55 -14.15
C TYR A 120 8.06 -15.44 -14.74
N GLY A 121 6.75 -15.50 -14.49
CA GLY A 121 5.82 -14.44 -14.89
C GLY A 121 6.20 -13.09 -14.28
N SER A 122 5.75 -11.99 -14.91
CA SER A 122 6.11 -10.61 -14.53
C SER A 122 5.87 -10.31 -13.05
N LYS A 123 4.73 -10.74 -12.51
CA LYS A 123 4.36 -10.53 -11.10
C LYS A 123 5.25 -11.28 -10.13
N ILE A 124 5.48 -12.57 -10.37
CA ILE A 124 6.37 -13.40 -9.53
C ILE A 124 7.78 -12.81 -9.55
N SER A 125 8.24 -12.42 -10.74
CA SER A 125 9.54 -11.79 -10.93
C SER A 125 9.67 -10.51 -10.11
N ALA A 126 8.65 -9.65 -10.14
CA ALA A 126 8.62 -8.41 -9.36
C ALA A 126 8.61 -8.68 -7.83
N VAL A 127 7.84 -9.65 -7.36
CA VAL A 127 7.80 -10.07 -5.95
C VAL A 127 9.18 -10.53 -5.48
N VAL A 128 9.78 -11.46 -6.22
CA VAL A 128 11.09 -12.02 -5.86
C VAL A 128 12.15 -10.94 -5.91
N ARG A 129 12.15 -10.10 -6.94
CA ARG A 129 13.07 -8.97 -7.07
C ARG A 129 12.98 -7.99 -5.90
N ARG A 130 11.78 -7.73 -5.40
CA ARG A 130 11.57 -6.89 -4.22
C ARG A 130 12.10 -7.55 -2.94
N ILE A 131 11.81 -8.84 -2.72
CA ILE A 131 12.35 -9.61 -1.58
C ILE A 131 13.87 -9.52 -1.57
N LEU A 132 14.44 -9.82 -2.72
CA LEU A 132 15.85 -9.74 -2.98
C LEU A 132 16.39 -8.34 -2.63
N THR A 133 15.82 -7.27 -3.19
CA THR A 133 16.29 -5.89 -2.92
C THR A 133 16.30 -5.54 -1.43
N ILE A 134 15.29 -5.99 -0.69
CA ILE A 134 15.22 -5.80 0.76
C ILE A 134 16.39 -6.50 1.45
N LEU A 135 16.69 -7.74 1.05
CA LEU A 135 17.78 -8.54 1.63
C LEU A 135 19.18 -8.06 1.24
N ASP A 136 19.33 -7.42 0.08
CA ASP A 136 20.61 -6.78 -0.30
C ASP A 136 20.89 -5.55 0.56
N ALA A 137 19.84 -4.79 0.92
CA ALA A 137 19.97 -3.65 1.81
C ALA A 137 20.32 -4.08 3.23
N ASP A 138 19.69 -5.16 3.72
CA ASP A 138 19.98 -5.76 5.01
C ASP A 138 19.54 -7.23 5.05
N LYS A 139 20.54 -8.13 5.13
CA LYS A 139 20.32 -9.59 5.14
C LYS A 139 19.60 -10.11 6.39
N SER A 140 19.56 -9.32 7.47
CA SER A 140 18.87 -9.68 8.71
C SER A 140 17.36 -9.46 8.67
N GLN A 141 16.86 -8.77 7.63
CA GLN A 141 15.44 -8.50 7.47
C GLN A 141 14.64 -9.79 7.28
N LYS A 142 13.46 -9.83 7.90
CA LYS A 142 12.54 -10.95 7.79
C LYS A 142 11.22 -10.53 7.16
N LEU A 143 10.74 -11.34 6.23
CA LEU A 143 9.61 -11.03 5.36
C LEU A 143 8.51 -12.09 5.51
N LEU A 144 7.26 -11.62 5.60
CA LEU A 144 6.09 -12.48 5.37
C LEU A 144 5.61 -12.32 3.95
N VAL A 145 5.36 -13.45 3.28
CA VAL A 145 4.80 -13.48 1.93
C VAL A 145 3.45 -14.18 1.99
N PHE A 146 2.39 -13.44 1.71
CA PHE A 146 1.03 -13.95 1.70
C PHE A 146 0.49 -14.09 0.29
N SER A 147 -0.19 -15.21 0.06
CA SER A 147 -1.06 -15.38 -1.10
C SER A 147 -2.28 -16.20 -0.71
N GLN A 148 -3.38 -16.02 -1.42
CA GLN A 148 -4.56 -16.87 -1.35
C GLN A 148 -4.38 -18.19 -2.12
N TRP A 149 -3.41 -18.24 -3.05
CA TRP A 149 -3.14 -19.38 -3.92
C TRP A 149 -1.91 -20.14 -3.44
N THR A 150 -2.10 -21.40 -3.05
CA THR A 150 -0.99 -22.25 -2.62
C THR A 150 0.00 -22.52 -3.74
N ASP A 151 -0.46 -22.54 -4.99
CA ASP A 151 0.36 -22.83 -6.16
C ASP A 151 1.28 -21.65 -6.47
N VAL A 152 0.81 -20.41 -6.28
CA VAL A 152 1.64 -19.21 -6.34
C VAL A 152 2.74 -19.25 -5.29
N LEU A 153 2.43 -19.68 -4.05
CA LEU A 153 3.46 -19.87 -3.03
C LEU A 153 4.48 -20.96 -3.40
N GLU A 154 4.10 -22.00 -4.15
CA GLU A 154 5.05 -23.00 -4.67
C GLU A 154 5.97 -22.39 -5.73
N ILE A 155 5.41 -21.63 -6.67
CA ILE A 155 6.21 -20.96 -7.71
C ILE A 155 7.20 -19.98 -7.08
N ILE A 156 6.76 -19.17 -6.10
CA ILE A 156 7.65 -18.28 -5.33
C ILE A 156 8.69 -19.11 -4.57
N SER A 157 8.31 -20.23 -3.95
CA SER A 157 9.26 -21.11 -3.26
C SER A 157 10.37 -21.57 -4.21
N SER A 158 10.04 -22.04 -5.40
CA SER A 158 11.03 -22.46 -6.42
C SER A 158 11.95 -21.31 -6.81
N SER A 159 11.39 -20.12 -7.08
CA SER A 159 12.18 -18.95 -7.44
C SER A 159 13.11 -18.49 -6.31
N LEU A 160 12.65 -18.52 -5.05
CA LEU A 160 13.50 -18.22 -3.90
C LEU A 160 14.63 -19.24 -3.72
N ARG A 161 14.38 -20.54 -3.95
CA ARG A 161 15.47 -21.56 -3.95
C ARG A 161 16.51 -21.28 -5.01
N GLU A 162 16.10 -20.97 -6.24
CA GLU A 162 17.02 -20.65 -7.34
C GLU A 162 17.84 -19.40 -7.06
N ASN A 163 17.28 -18.44 -6.33
CA ASN A 163 17.91 -17.17 -5.96
C ASN A 163 18.61 -17.21 -4.60
N ASP A 164 18.87 -18.40 -4.05
CA ASP A 164 19.62 -18.60 -2.80
C ASP A 164 19.01 -17.89 -1.57
N VAL A 165 17.68 -17.72 -1.55
CA VAL A 165 16.95 -17.13 -0.40
C VAL A 165 16.39 -18.25 0.47
N GLY A 166 16.80 -18.29 1.73
CA GLY A 166 16.23 -19.22 2.71
C GLY A 166 14.81 -18.82 3.10
N PHE A 167 13.89 -19.79 3.05
CA PHE A 167 12.50 -19.59 3.43
C PHE A 167 11.90 -20.78 4.19
N ALA A 168 10.87 -20.49 4.96
CA ALA A 168 9.97 -21.48 5.54
C ALA A 168 8.59 -21.36 4.88
N ARG A 169 7.88 -22.48 4.76
CA ARG A 169 6.50 -22.50 4.26
C ARG A 169 5.67 -23.49 5.04
N THR A 170 4.39 -23.17 5.20
CA THR A 170 3.42 -24.13 5.72
C THR A 170 3.10 -25.20 4.69
N GLU A 171 3.45 -26.45 5.00
CA GLU A 171 3.02 -27.61 4.23
C GLU A 171 1.61 -28.09 4.64
N LYS A 172 1.09 -29.13 3.97
CA LYS A 172 -0.17 -29.77 4.36
C LYS A 172 0.03 -30.56 5.67
N GLY A 173 -0.66 -30.17 6.74
CA GLY A 173 -0.67 -30.91 8.00
C GLY A 173 -0.96 -30.06 9.23
N LYS A 174 -1.49 -30.65 10.30
CA LYS A 174 -1.91 -29.90 11.51
C LYS A 174 -0.76 -29.19 12.25
N LYS A 175 0.48 -29.67 12.12
CA LYS A 175 1.67 -29.12 12.81
C LYS A 175 2.62 -28.34 11.90
N SER A 176 2.41 -28.34 10.58
CA SER A 176 3.35 -27.76 9.61
C SER A 176 3.56 -26.26 9.84
N PHE A 177 2.51 -25.55 10.25
CA PHE A 177 2.58 -24.12 10.55
C PHE A 177 3.50 -23.81 11.72
N GLN A 178 3.36 -24.53 12.85
CA GLN A 178 4.18 -24.28 14.04
C GLN A 178 5.65 -24.57 13.75
N THR A 179 5.93 -25.62 12.97
CA THR A 179 7.28 -25.93 12.51
C THR A 179 7.83 -24.81 11.64
N ALA A 180 7.11 -24.39 10.60
CA ALA A 180 7.56 -23.32 9.70
C ALA A 180 7.80 -22.00 10.45
N LEU A 181 6.90 -21.63 11.37
CA LEU A 181 7.05 -20.45 12.21
C LEU A 181 8.24 -20.57 13.16
N HIS A 182 8.45 -21.74 13.78
CA HIS A 182 9.60 -21.96 14.65
C HIS A 182 10.91 -21.76 13.90
N ARG A 183 11.04 -22.40 12.73
CA ARG A 183 12.22 -22.25 11.86
C ARG A 183 12.42 -20.80 11.44
N PHE A 184 11.36 -20.12 11.02
CA PHE A 184 11.41 -18.69 10.69
C PHE A 184 11.86 -17.81 11.86
N ARG A 185 11.61 -18.20 13.11
CA ARG A 185 12.08 -17.44 14.28
C ARG A 185 13.52 -17.74 14.65
N THR A 186 13.90 -19.01 14.66
CA THR A 186 15.15 -19.48 15.25
C THR A 186 16.29 -19.61 14.26
N GLU A 187 16.01 -19.87 12.98
CA GLU A 187 17.04 -20.01 11.95
C GLU A 187 17.35 -18.62 11.33
N PRO A 188 18.61 -18.16 11.41
CA PRO A 188 19.01 -16.87 10.81
C PRO A 188 19.07 -16.93 9.29
N GLU A 189 19.29 -18.12 8.72
CA GLU A 189 19.32 -18.36 7.26
C GLU A 189 17.92 -18.23 6.62
N ILE A 190 16.85 -18.24 7.41
CA ILE A 190 15.48 -18.10 6.92
C ILE A 190 15.05 -16.64 7.01
N SER A 191 15.01 -15.99 5.85
CA SER A 191 14.57 -14.60 5.74
C SER A 191 13.10 -14.46 5.33
N ALA A 192 12.47 -15.48 4.71
CA ALA A 192 11.08 -15.40 4.27
C ALA A 192 10.19 -16.50 4.88
N LEU A 193 8.95 -16.14 5.23
CA LEU A 193 7.90 -17.09 5.63
C LEU A 193 6.70 -16.98 4.69
N LEU A 194 6.42 -18.04 3.95
CA LEU A 194 5.38 -18.12 2.93
C LEU A 194 4.12 -18.74 3.54
N LEU A 195 3.03 -17.98 3.54
CA LEU A 195 1.80 -18.35 4.23
C LEU A 195 0.56 -18.16 3.34
N PRO A 196 -0.38 -19.11 3.35
CA PRO A 196 -1.72 -18.84 2.88
C PRO A 196 -2.35 -17.73 3.73
N ILE A 197 -2.91 -16.69 3.11
CA ILE A 197 -3.48 -15.56 3.86
C ILE A 197 -4.60 -16.01 4.83
N LYS A 198 -5.38 -17.03 4.42
CA LYS A 198 -6.45 -17.64 5.24
C LYS A 198 -5.93 -18.26 6.54
N SER A 199 -4.67 -18.67 6.59
CA SER A 199 -4.06 -19.27 7.79
C SER A 199 -3.81 -18.24 8.91
N CYS A 200 -3.91 -16.93 8.62
CA CYS A 200 -3.62 -15.85 9.57
C CYS A 200 -4.74 -15.58 10.60
N ALA A 201 -5.90 -16.26 10.47
CA ALA A 201 -7.03 -16.14 11.40
C ALA A 201 -6.75 -16.68 12.83
N SER A 202 -5.63 -17.37 13.03
CA SER A 202 -5.32 -18.20 14.21
C SER A 202 -4.75 -17.45 15.44
N GLY A 203 -4.71 -16.11 15.45
CA GLY A 203 -4.37 -15.34 16.66
C GLY A 203 -2.88 -15.14 16.94
N LEU A 204 -2.01 -15.46 15.98
CA LEU A 204 -0.56 -15.55 16.19
C LEU A 204 0.15 -14.19 16.16
N ASN A 205 1.30 -14.11 16.84
CA ASN A 205 2.15 -12.91 16.89
C ASN A 205 3.43 -13.16 16.10
N ILE A 206 3.70 -12.42 15.03
CA ILE A 206 4.88 -12.63 14.17
C ILE A 206 5.66 -11.32 14.07
N VAL A 207 6.16 -10.87 15.22
CA VAL A 207 6.91 -9.61 15.38
C VAL A 207 8.33 -9.70 14.82
N GLU A 208 8.78 -10.87 14.39
CA GLU A 208 10.09 -11.03 13.77
C GLU A 208 10.14 -10.41 12.38
N ALA A 209 8.99 -10.29 11.70
CA ALA A 209 8.94 -9.73 10.36
C ALA A 209 8.85 -8.20 10.36
N THR A 210 9.61 -7.57 9.48
CA THR A 210 9.61 -6.12 9.24
C THR A 210 8.93 -5.77 7.91
N HIS A 211 8.82 -6.73 7.00
CA HIS A 211 8.16 -6.57 5.72
C HIS A 211 7.01 -7.58 5.54
N VAL A 212 5.91 -7.09 4.98
CA VAL A 212 4.77 -7.91 4.57
C VAL A 212 4.58 -7.74 3.08
N ILE A 213 4.55 -8.85 2.35
CA ILE A 213 4.32 -8.89 0.91
C ILE A 213 2.98 -9.55 0.66
N LEU A 214 2.09 -8.80 0.01
CA LEU A 214 0.78 -9.27 -0.43
C LEU A 214 0.88 -9.50 -1.94
N VAL A 215 0.92 -10.77 -2.33
CA VAL A 215 1.17 -11.16 -3.72
C VAL A 215 0.01 -10.81 -4.62
N GLU A 216 -1.22 -10.73 -4.11
CA GLU A 216 -2.38 -10.25 -4.86
C GLU A 216 -3.35 -9.48 -3.96
N PRO A 217 -4.15 -8.56 -4.52
CA PRO A 217 -5.15 -7.84 -3.75
C PRO A 217 -6.21 -8.81 -3.23
N GLN A 218 -6.71 -8.52 -2.05
CA GLN A 218 -7.74 -9.33 -1.41
C GLN A 218 -9.11 -8.72 -1.73
N MET A 219 -10.18 -9.51 -1.56
CA MET A 219 -11.54 -8.95 -1.60
C MET A 219 -12.06 -8.63 -0.20
N ASN A 220 -11.33 -9.06 0.82
CA ASN A 220 -11.68 -8.90 2.22
C ASN A 220 -10.60 -8.07 2.93
N PRO A 221 -10.78 -6.75 3.01
CA PRO A 221 -9.85 -5.86 3.69
C PRO A 221 -9.57 -6.27 5.14
N ALA A 222 -10.54 -6.90 5.82
CA ALA A 222 -10.37 -7.33 7.20
C ALA A 222 -9.40 -8.52 7.32
N ALA A 223 -9.35 -9.41 6.33
CA ALA A 223 -8.37 -10.50 6.33
C ALA A 223 -6.95 -9.97 6.16
N GLU A 224 -6.78 -8.96 5.30
CA GLU A 224 -5.50 -8.27 5.12
C GLU A 224 -5.10 -7.49 6.38
N ALA A 225 -5.99 -6.63 6.90
CA ALA A 225 -5.73 -5.86 8.11
C ALA A 225 -5.41 -6.77 9.31
N GLN A 226 -6.07 -7.93 9.40
CA GLN A 226 -5.74 -8.94 10.40
C GLN A 226 -4.35 -9.52 10.18
N ALA A 227 -3.95 -9.82 8.94
CA ALA A 227 -2.63 -10.35 8.62
C ALA A 227 -1.53 -9.33 8.92
N VAL A 228 -1.69 -8.08 8.51
CA VAL A 228 -0.77 -6.97 8.80
C VAL A 228 -0.71 -6.71 10.31
N GLY A 229 -1.84 -6.72 11.01
CA GLY A 229 -1.90 -6.54 12.46
C GLY A 229 -1.25 -7.67 13.27
N ARG A 230 -0.88 -8.81 12.67
CA ARG A 230 -0.05 -9.84 13.32
C ARG A 230 1.43 -9.49 13.35
N VAL A 231 1.85 -8.58 12.49
CA VAL A 231 3.23 -8.11 12.33
C VAL A 231 3.38 -6.74 12.98
N HIS A 232 2.49 -5.82 12.62
CA HIS A 232 2.43 -4.48 13.18
C HIS A 232 1.70 -4.51 14.53
N ARG A 233 2.38 -5.02 15.56
CA ARG A 233 1.82 -5.21 16.90
C ARG A 233 2.77 -4.69 17.98
N ILE A 234 2.20 -4.37 19.15
CA ILE A 234 2.95 -4.05 20.37
C ILE A 234 4.01 -5.15 20.63
N GLY A 235 5.28 -4.75 20.67
CA GLY A 235 6.43 -5.65 20.78
C GLY A 235 7.34 -5.67 19.54
N GLN A 236 6.89 -5.11 18.41
CA GLN A 236 7.73 -4.81 17.26
C GLN A 236 8.43 -3.45 17.48
N ASN A 237 9.76 -3.44 17.42
CA ASN A 237 10.58 -2.23 17.61
C ASN A 237 11.05 -1.62 16.28
N GLN A 238 10.78 -2.28 15.15
CA GLN A 238 11.17 -1.84 13.81
C GLN A 238 9.96 -1.39 12.97
N LYS A 239 10.18 -0.45 12.05
CA LYS A 239 9.13 0.01 11.12
C LYS A 239 8.64 -1.15 10.25
N THR A 240 7.34 -1.43 10.30
CA THR A 240 6.71 -2.42 9.41
C THR A 240 6.38 -1.78 8.06
N THR A 241 6.77 -2.42 6.96
CA THR A 241 6.43 -1.98 5.60
C THR A 241 5.61 -3.04 4.89
N VAL A 242 4.46 -2.66 4.34
CA VAL A 242 3.57 -3.54 3.56
C VAL A 242 3.75 -3.22 2.08
N HIS A 243 3.94 -4.26 1.26
CA HIS A 243 4.08 -4.15 -0.19
C HIS A 243 2.91 -4.88 -0.86
N HIS A 244 2.06 -4.12 -1.56
CA HIS A 244 0.95 -4.65 -2.35
C HIS A 244 1.37 -4.81 -3.80
N PHE A 245 1.28 -6.03 -4.34
CA PHE A 245 1.53 -6.29 -5.75
C PHE A 245 0.23 -6.32 -6.55
N VAL A 246 0.13 -5.40 -7.51
CA VAL A 246 -1.02 -5.22 -8.38
C VAL A 246 -0.51 -5.09 -9.81
N VAL A 247 -1.12 -5.83 -10.73
CA VAL A 247 -0.81 -5.70 -12.16
C VAL A 247 -1.74 -4.65 -12.78
N GLU A 248 -1.17 -3.62 -13.38
CA GLU A 248 -1.89 -2.54 -14.07
C GLU A 248 -2.68 -3.07 -15.26
N ASN A 249 -3.81 -2.42 -15.57
CA ASN A 249 -4.70 -2.79 -16.68
C ASN A 249 -5.21 -4.24 -16.58
N THR A 250 -5.40 -4.75 -15.36
CA THR A 250 -5.96 -6.07 -15.12
C THR A 250 -7.09 -6.02 -14.11
N ILE A 251 -7.75 -7.17 -13.95
CA ILE A 251 -8.74 -7.42 -12.89
C ILE A 251 -8.24 -7.03 -11.49
N GLU A 252 -6.93 -7.14 -11.22
CA GLU A 252 -6.38 -6.82 -9.90
C GLU A 252 -6.47 -5.34 -9.58
N GLU A 253 -6.23 -4.47 -10.57
CA GLU A 253 -6.42 -3.02 -10.43
C GLU A 253 -7.88 -2.69 -10.13
N LYS A 254 -8.81 -3.35 -10.84
CA LYS A 254 -10.26 -3.18 -10.58
C LYS A 254 -10.65 -3.63 -9.18
N ILE A 255 -10.07 -4.72 -8.67
CA ILE A 255 -10.29 -5.18 -7.30
C ILE A 255 -9.85 -4.10 -6.31
N VAL A 256 -8.65 -3.54 -6.48
CA VAL A 256 -8.14 -2.47 -5.61
C VAL A 256 -9.03 -1.23 -5.68
N ASP A 257 -9.53 -0.88 -6.86
CA ASP A 257 -10.46 0.24 -7.02
C ASP A 257 -11.80 -0.01 -6.30
N ILE A 258 -12.35 -1.22 -6.39
CA ILE A 258 -13.55 -1.62 -5.63
C ILE A 258 -13.29 -1.55 -4.13
N GLU A 259 -12.16 -2.07 -3.65
CA GLU A 259 -11.79 -1.99 -2.23
C GLU A 259 -11.65 -0.54 -1.76
N ARG A 260 -11.03 0.33 -2.57
CA ARG A 260 -10.96 1.77 -2.27
C ARG A 260 -12.35 2.40 -2.22
N GLN A 261 -13.22 2.14 -3.19
CA GLN A 261 -14.59 2.64 -3.20
C GLN A 261 -15.38 2.16 -1.97
N ARG A 262 -15.21 0.89 -1.59
CA ARG A 262 -15.82 0.34 -0.38
C ARG A 262 -15.23 0.95 0.88
N ALA A 263 -13.92 1.10 1.01
CA ALA A 263 -13.29 1.78 2.14
C ALA A 263 -13.78 3.24 2.29
N LEU A 264 -14.05 3.92 1.17
CA LEU A 264 -14.67 5.24 1.16
C LEU A 264 -16.15 5.21 1.57
N SER A 265 -16.85 4.10 1.30
CA SER A 265 -18.24 3.89 1.69
C SER A 265 -18.38 3.41 3.15
N TYR A 266 -17.39 2.68 3.67
CA TYR A 266 -17.25 2.20 5.04
C TYR A 266 -16.49 3.23 5.88
N HIS A 267 -17.21 4.28 6.27
CA HIS A 267 -16.73 5.46 7.00
C HIS A 267 -16.17 5.15 8.40
N GLY A 268 -14.98 4.56 8.50
CA GLY A 268 -14.25 4.37 9.76
C GLY A 268 -14.83 3.32 10.73
N VAL A 269 -15.94 2.67 10.38
CA VAL A 269 -16.45 1.52 11.14
C VAL A 269 -15.81 0.27 10.55
N VAL A 270 -14.74 -0.24 11.18
CA VAL A 270 -14.36 -1.66 11.02
C VAL A 270 -15.49 -2.45 11.70
N PRO A 271 -16.38 -3.11 10.95
CA PRO A 271 -17.49 -3.80 11.59
C PRO A 271 -16.93 -4.93 12.45
N LYS A 272 -17.42 -5.05 13.70
CA LYS A 272 -16.99 -6.08 14.68
C LYS A 272 -17.08 -7.51 14.13
N ASN A 273 -17.91 -7.72 13.11
CA ASN A 273 -17.80 -8.83 12.17
C ASN A 273 -17.60 -8.22 10.78
N PRO A 274 -16.52 -8.55 10.05
CA PRO A 274 -16.45 -8.23 8.63
C PRO A 274 -17.65 -8.88 7.98
N ILE A 275 -18.66 -8.08 7.62
CA ILE A 275 -19.66 -8.51 6.67
C ILE A 275 -18.83 -8.78 5.43
N ILE A 276 -18.68 -10.06 5.09
CA ILE A 276 -18.30 -10.45 3.75
C ILE A 276 -19.44 -9.90 2.91
N GLU A 277 -19.31 -8.65 2.44
CA GLU A 277 -20.13 -8.17 1.36
C GLU A 277 -19.81 -9.10 0.20
N LYS A 278 -20.68 -10.10 0.05
CA LYS A 278 -20.65 -11.03 -1.06
C LYS A 278 -20.56 -10.16 -2.30
N ILE A 279 -19.55 -10.44 -3.11
CA ILE A 279 -19.36 -9.80 -4.41
C ILE A 279 -20.71 -9.74 -5.11
N THR A 280 -21.16 -8.52 -5.41
CA THR A 280 -22.43 -8.29 -6.09
C THR A 280 -22.23 -8.46 -7.59
N THR A 281 -23.32 -8.65 -8.33
CA THR A 281 -23.28 -8.69 -9.79
C THR A 281 -22.77 -7.36 -10.38
N ALA A 282 -22.97 -6.24 -9.70
CA ALA A 282 -22.42 -4.94 -10.08
C ALA A 282 -20.88 -4.92 -9.95
N ASP A 283 -20.33 -5.49 -8.88
CA ASP A 283 -18.87 -5.61 -8.72
C ASP A 283 -18.25 -6.47 -9.83
N VAL A 284 -18.89 -7.61 -10.15
CA VAL A 284 -18.45 -8.46 -11.27
C VAL A 284 -18.55 -7.70 -12.59
N SER A 285 -19.61 -6.93 -12.82
CA SER A 285 -19.69 -6.13 -14.05
C SER A 285 -18.56 -5.11 -14.12
N LEU A 286 -18.26 -4.39 -13.03
CA LEU A 286 -17.19 -3.40 -12.98
C LEU A 286 -15.79 -4.01 -13.21
N MET A 287 -15.59 -5.23 -12.72
CA MET A 287 -14.37 -6.03 -12.89
C MET A 287 -14.05 -6.37 -14.36
N PHE A 288 -15.07 -6.55 -15.19
CA PHE A 288 -14.95 -6.95 -16.59
C PHE A 288 -15.39 -5.86 -17.57
N GLN A 289 -15.67 -4.65 -17.10
CA GLN A 289 -15.84 -3.50 -17.98
C GLN A 289 -14.49 -3.15 -18.60
N ASP A 290 -14.45 -3.13 -19.93
CA ASP A 290 -13.28 -2.68 -20.67
C ASP A 290 -12.84 -1.32 -20.12
N ALA A 291 -11.53 -1.14 -19.97
CA ALA A 291 -10.99 0.18 -19.67
C ALA A 291 -11.53 1.14 -20.74
N ILE A 292 -12.26 2.18 -20.31
CA ILE A 292 -12.70 3.23 -21.22
C ILE A 292 -11.43 3.68 -21.95
N PRO A 293 -11.38 3.59 -23.30
CA PRO A 293 -10.19 4.01 -24.03
C PRO A 293 -9.87 5.43 -23.57
N HIS A 294 -8.64 5.62 -23.08
CA HIS A 294 -8.08 6.94 -22.94
C HIS A 294 -7.89 7.45 -24.37
N ASP A 295 -8.94 8.04 -24.94
CA ASP A 295 -8.86 8.71 -26.24
C ASP A 295 -7.81 9.82 -26.10
N GLY A 296 -6.67 9.56 -26.73
CA GLY A 296 -5.49 10.40 -26.75
C GLY A 296 -4.85 10.30 -28.13
N GLU A 297 -5.54 10.87 -29.12
CA GLU A 297 -4.93 11.57 -30.25
C GLU A 297 -5.28 13.05 -30.14
#